data_AF-A0A7X1GK54-F1
#
_entry.id   AF-A0A7X1GK54-F1
#
_cell.length_a   1.000
_cell.length_b   1.000
_cell.length_c   1.000
_cell.angle_alpha   90.00
_cell.angle_beta   90.00
_cell.angle_gamma   90.00
#
_symmetry.space_group_name_H-M   'P 1'
#
loop_
_entity.id
_entity.type
_entity.pdbx_description
1 polymer ?
#
loop_
_entity_poly.entity_id
_entity_poly.type
_entity_poly.pdbx_seq_one_letter_code
_entity_poly.pdbx_strand_id
1 'polypeptide(L)'
;MGYYRDSLQLPDSEVDRGNETHHQVKVSDFYMAKYVVTVEQFETFIMESDYRTDADRGGESVVWSGKKWKSKAGVNWRCDVKGEEQKDKQHPVVHVSWNDVTEYCNWLSKKLNAIFRLPTEAEWEYPCRAGTTTPFNTGENLTTDQANYNGNYPYRNNPKGKYPEKTTRVGSYLPNGW
;
A
#
# COMPACT_ATOMS: atom_id res chain seq x y z
N MET A 1 2.23 20.16 14.76
CA MET A 1 1.99 19.11 15.78
C MET A 1 0.51 18.75 15.80
N GLY A 2 0.16 17.55 15.31
CA GLY A 2 -1.22 17.07 15.20
C GLY A 2 -1.57 16.07 16.31
N TYR A 3 -2.81 16.11 16.78
CA TYR A 3 -3.39 15.05 17.60
C TYR A 3 -4.38 14.27 16.74
N TYR A 4 -4.32 12.95 16.79
CA TYR A 4 -5.30 12.10 16.15
C TYR A 4 -5.70 10.98 17.09
N ARG A 5 -7.01 10.71 17.11
CA ARG A 5 -7.57 9.64 17.91
C ARG A 5 -7.63 8.43 17.01
N ASP A 6 -6.77 7.46 17.25
CA ASP A 6 -6.85 6.17 16.58
C ASP A 6 -8.26 5.61 16.76
N SER A 7 -8.97 5.56 15.63
CA SER A 7 -10.35 5.16 15.53
C SER A 7 -10.46 4.02 14.53
N LEU A 8 -9.54 3.05 14.58
CA LEU A 8 -9.71 1.74 13.96
C LEU A 8 -11.08 1.16 14.39
N GLN A 9 -12.08 1.46 13.58
CA GLN A 9 -13.33 0.73 13.50
C GLN A 9 -13.53 0.38 12.04
N LEU A 10 -13.07 -0.81 11.69
CA LEU A 10 -13.93 -1.69 10.92
C LEU A 10 -15.23 -1.92 11.72
N PRO A 11 -16.39 -2.10 11.07
CA PRO A 11 -17.66 -2.29 11.77
C PRO A 11 -17.57 -3.48 12.74
N ASP A 12 -18.34 -3.43 13.84
CA ASP A 12 -18.35 -4.41 14.94
C ASP A 12 -18.47 -5.90 14.53
N SER A 13 -18.79 -6.17 13.26
CA SER A 13 -18.99 -7.49 12.66
C SER A 13 -17.73 -8.19 12.11
N GLU A 14 -16.54 -7.57 12.11
CA GLU A 14 -15.33 -8.22 11.60
C GLU A 14 -14.74 -9.22 12.61
N VAL A 15 -14.38 -10.41 12.11
CA VAL A 15 -14.09 -11.62 12.92
C VAL A 15 -12.66 -11.61 13.49
N ASP A 16 -11.79 -10.67 13.09
CA ASP A 16 -10.37 -10.64 13.44
C ASP A 16 -9.97 -9.40 14.27
N ARG A 17 -10.79 -9.06 15.27
CA ARG A 17 -10.61 -7.94 16.23
C ARG A 17 -9.52 -8.22 17.29
N GLY A 18 -8.27 -8.43 16.90
CA GLY A 18 -7.21 -8.61 17.91
C GLY A 18 -7.03 -7.36 18.78
N ASN A 19 -7.50 -7.36 20.04
CA ASN A 19 -7.20 -6.43 21.17
C ASN A 19 -7.01 -4.90 20.92
N GLU A 20 -7.42 -4.37 19.78
CA GLU A 20 -7.31 -2.95 19.46
C GLU A 20 -8.24 -2.12 20.35
N THR A 21 -7.64 -1.18 21.09
CA THR A 21 -8.36 -0.24 21.95
C THR A 21 -8.09 1.18 21.46
N HIS A 22 -9.15 1.98 21.41
CA HIS A 22 -9.03 3.38 20.99
C HIS A 22 -8.07 4.10 21.93
N HIS A 23 -7.03 4.70 21.37
CA HIS A 23 -6.09 5.50 22.12
C HIS A 23 -5.74 6.78 21.35
N GLN A 24 -5.37 7.83 22.09
CA GLN A 24 -4.92 9.07 21.47
C GLN A 24 -3.44 8.95 21.16
N VAL A 25 -3.09 9.24 19.90
CA VAL A 25 -1.70 9.25 19.45
C VAL A 25 -1.32 10.67 19.06
N LYS A 26 -0.12 11.07 19.47
CA LYS A 26 0.48 12.33 19.09
C LYS A 26 1.59 12.05 18.09
N VAL A 27 1.45 12.60 16.89
CA VAL A 27 2.46 12.51 15.83
C VAL A 27 3.17 13.87 15.69
N SER A 28 4.50 13.83 15.56
CA SER A 28 5.30 15.01 15.21
C SER A 28 5.02 15.43 13.77
N ASP A 29 5.53 16.59 13.35
CA ASP A 29 5.39 16.99 11.94
C ASP A 29 6.28 16.11 11.04
N PHE A 30 5.74 15.69 9.90
CA PHE A 30 6.41 14.81 8.94
C PHE A 30 5.91 15.08 7.51
N TYR A 31 6.65 14.57 6.54
CA TYR A 31 6.22 14.50 5.14
C TYR A 31 5.89 13.04 4.81
N MET A 32 4.86 12.82 4.01
CA MET A 32 4.55 11.51 3.46
C MET A 32 4.47 11.59 1.94
N ALA A 33 4.96 10.56 1.25
CA ALA A 33 4.78 10.46 -0.18
C ALA A 33 3.28 10.44 -0.51
N LYS A 34 2.86 11.28 -1.47
CA LYS A 34 1.47 11.32 -1.96
C LYS A 34 1.03 9.98 -2.57
N TYR A 35 1.99 9.22 -3.07
CA TYR A 35 1.80 8.04 -3.88
C TYR A 35 2.68 6.91 -3.35
N VAL A 36 2.17 5.69 -3.43
CA VAL A 36 2.98 4.48 -3.25
C VAL A 36 4.06 4.41 -4.34
N VAL A 37 5.19 3.77 -4.02
CA VAL A 37 6.34 3.66 -4.92
C VAL A 37 5.95 2.91 -6.19
N THR A 38 6.27 3.47 -7.35
CA THR A 38 6.00 2.85 -8.65
C THR A 38 7.09 1.87 -9.05
N VAL A 39 6.79 0.97 -9.99
CA VAL A 39 7.81 0.09 -10.61
C VAL A 39 8.96 0.90 -11.22
N GLU A 40 8.68 2.05 -11.86
CA GLU A 40 9.71 2.93 -12.42
C GLU A 40 10.66 3.50 -11.35
N GLN A 41 10.11 3.97 -10.23
CA GLN A 41 10.91 4.51 -9.13
C GLN A 41 11.77 3.42 -8.48
N PHE A 42 11.20 2.23 -8.28
CA PHE A 42 11.92 1.10 -7.71
C PHE A 42 12.98 0.55 -8.68
N GLU A 43 12.70 0.55 -9.98
CA GLU A 43 13.70 0.21 -11.00
C GLU A 43 14.92 1.14 -10.96
N THR A 44 14.70 2.45 -10.80
CA THR A 44 15.79 3.43 -10.66
C THR A 44 16.68 3.09 -9.46
N PHE A 45 16.08 2.72 -8.33
CA PHE A 45 16.84 2.23 -7.17
C PHE A 45 17.69 1.01 -7.53
N ILE A 46 17.08 -0.01 -8.12
CA ILE A 46 17.77 -1.26 -8.46
C ILE A 46 18.94 -1.02 -9.44
N MET A 47 18.73 -0.17 -10.45
CA MET A 47 19.74 0.15 -11.47
C MET A 47 20.91 0.97 -10.91
N GLU A 48 20.69 1.85 -9.94
CA GLU A 48 21.74 2.71 -9.41
C GLU A 48 22.49 2.09 -8.23
N SER A 49 21.87 1.14 -7.51
CA SER A 49 22.47 0.52 -6.33
C SER A 49 22.92 -0.93 -6.55
N ASP A 50 22.66 -1.51 -7.72
CA ASP A 50 22.84 -2.94 -8.03
C ASP A 50 22.14 -3.86 -7.00
N TYR A 51 21.06 -3.38 -6.37
CA TYR A 51 20.39 -4.13 -5.30
C TYR A 51 19.62 -5.32 -5.85
N ARG A 52 19.59 -6.41 -5.08
CA ARG A 52 18.78 -7.60 -5.37
C ARG A 52 17.78 -7.82 -4.25
N THR A 53 16.50 -7.84 -4.60
CA THR A 53 15.41 -8.03 -3.63
C THR A 53 15.47 -9.41 -2.96
N ASP A 54 14.75 -9.58 -1.85
CA ASP A 54 14.55 -10.89 -1.24
C ASP A 54 13.98 -11.90 -2.25
N ALA A 55 13.06 -11.49 -3.12
CA ALA A 55 12.53 -12.31 -4.20
C ALA A 55 13.57 -12.62 -5.29
N ASP A 56 14.43 -11.67 -5.66
CA ASP A 56 15.52 -11.90 -6.61
C ASP A 56 16.57 -12.88 -6.05
N ARG A 57 16.80 -12.86 -4.74
CA ARG A 57 17.75 -13.75 -4.05
C ARG A 57 17.16 -15.14 -3.81
N GLY A 58 15.89 -15.22 -3.43
CA GLY A 58 15.16 -16.48 -3.23
C GLY A 58 14.76 -17.16 -4.54
N GLY A 59 14.64 -16.41 -5.63
CA GLY A 59 14.24 -16.91 -6.95
C GLY A 59 12.74 -17.17 -7.11
N GLU A 60 11.92 -16.75 -6.15
CA GLU A 60 10.47 -16.94 -6.16
C GLU A 60 9.74 -15.86 -5.34
N SER A 61 8.45 -15.70 -5.63
CA SER A 61 7.52 -14.92 -4.81
C SER A 61 6.14 -15.58 -4.83
N VAL A 62 5.21 -15.07 -4.03
CA VAL A 62 3.86 -15.61 -3.92
C VAL A 62 2.86 -14.87 -4.82
N VAL A 63 2.03 -15.62 -5.52
CA VAL A 63 0.94 -15.10 -6.36
C VAL A 63 -0.40 -15.69 -5.92
N TRP A 64 -1.47 -14.90 -6.03
CA TRP A 64 -2.81 -15.35 -5.67
C TRP A 64 -3.43 -16.14 -6.82
N SER A 65 -3.81 -17.41 -6.57
CA SER A 65 -4.41 -18.26 -7.60
C SER A 65 -5.95 -18.19 -7.67
N GLY A 66 -6.58 -17.21 -7.02
CA GLY A 66 -8.04 -17.14 -6.85
C GLY A 66 -8.57 -17.91 -5.63
N LYS A 67 -7.76 -18.81 -5.03
CA LYS A 67 -8.16 -19.67 -3.89
C LYS A 67 -7.10 -19.75 -2.80
N LYS A 68 -5.83 -19.73 -3.18
CA LYS A 68 -4.70 -19.76 -2.25
C LYS A 68 -3.51 -19.03 -2.83
N TRP A 69 -2.64 -18.56 -1.96
CA TRP A 69 -1.30 -18.11 -2.33
C TRP A 69 -0.45 -19.30 -2.75
N LYS A 70 0.31 -19.13 -3.82
CA LYS A 70 1.24 -20.15 -4.33
C LYS A 70 2.58 -19.50 -4.60
N SER A 71 3.67 -20.18 -4.22
CA SER A 71 4.99 -19.80 -4.70
C SER A 71 5.07 -20.00 -6.22
N LYS A 72 5.67 -19.04 -6.92
CA LYS A 72 5.95 -19.09 -8.36
C LYS A 72 7.39 -18.64 -8.57
N ALA A 73 8.19 -19.53 -9.15
CA ALA A 73 9.58 -19.25 -9.50
C ALA A 73 9.69 -18.11 -10.52
N GLY A 74 10.74 -17.31 -10.41
CA GLY A 74 11.04 -16.19 -11.31
C GLY A 74 10.18 -14.94 -11.09
N VAL A 75 9.26 -14.94 -10.13
CA VAL A 75 8.45 -13.76 -9.80
C VAL A 75 9.22 -12.83 -8.86
N ASN A 76 9.36 -11.56 -9.24
CA ASN A 76 10.01 -10.51 -8.48
C ASN A 76 9.33 -9.15 -8.72
N TRP A 77 10.00 -8.05 -8.35
CA TRP A 77 9.47 -6.70 -8.43
C TRP A 77 9.09 -6.21 -9.84
N ARG A 78 9.58 -6.88 -10.89
CA ARG A 78 9.22 -6.59 -12.30
C ARG A 78 7.88 -7.19 -12.70
N CYS A 79 7.29 -8.03 -11.84
CA CYS A 79 6.06 -8.73 -12.13
C CYS A 79 4.82 -8.00 -11.54
N ASP A 80 3.68 -8.21 -12.18
CA ASP A 80 2.37 -7.86 -11.67
C ASP A 80 1.89 -8.89 -10.62
N VAL A 81 0.71 -8.65 -10.04
CA VAL A 81 0.14 -9.52 -9.00
C VAL A 81 -0.20 -10.96 -9.47
N LYS A 82 -0.16 -11.23 -10.78
CA LYS A 82 -0.34 -12.56 -11.37
C LYS A 82 1.00 -13.24 -11.64
N GLY A 83 2.11 -12.55 -11.36
CA GLY A 83 3.47 -13.01 -11.63
C GLY A 83 3.83 -12.94 -13.11
N GLU A 84 3.18 -12.06 -13.88
CA GLU A 84 3.50 -11.77 -15.28
C GLU A 84 4.27 -10.44 -15.37
N GLU A 85 4.96 -10.13 -16.46
CA GLU A 85 5.70 -8.87 -16.58
C GLU A 85 4.77 -7.63 -16.45
N GLN A 86 5.11 -6.72 -15.53
CA GLN A 86 4.40 -5.46 -15.34
C GLN A 86 4.85 -4.44 -16.39
N LYS A 87 4.14 -4.41 -17.53
CA LYS A 87 4.46 -3.54 -18.67
C LYS A 87 4.34 -2.05 -18.38
N ASP A 88 3.37 -1.68 -17.54
CA ASP A 88 3.11 -0.29 -17.19
C ASP A 88 3.81 0.05 -15.88
N LYS A 89 4.89 0.81 -15.98
CA LYS A 89 5.76 1.11 -14.83
C LYS A 89 5.18 2.14 -13.86
N GLN A 90 4.03 2.75 -14.18
CA GLN A 90 3.28 3.64 -13.28
C GLN A 90 2.38 2.90 -12.28
N HIS A 91 2.40 1.57 -12.30
CA HIS A 91 1.76 0.74 -11.28
C HIS A 91 2.62 0.70 -10.01
N PRO A 92 2.01 0.44 -8.83
CA PRO A 92 2.77 0.22 -7.62
C PRO A 92 3.71 -0.98 -7.78
N VAL A 93 4.93 -0.88 -7.26
CA VAL A 93 5.82 -2.02 -7.15
C VAL A 93 5.23 -3.04 -6.16
N VAL A 94 5.27 -4.31 -6.54
CA VAL A 94 4.83 -5.45 -5.71
C VAL A 94 5.95 -6.49 -5.63
N HIS A 95 5.76 -7.58 -4.89
CA HIS A 95 6.81 -8.60 -4.68
C HIS A 95 8.10 -8.05 -4.04
N VAL A 96 7.96 -7.02 -3.21
CA VAL A 96 9.03 -6.43 -2.40
C VAL A 96 8.75 -6.70 -0.93
N SER A 97 9.79 -7.06 -0.17
CA SER A 97 9.72 -7.30 1.27
C SER A 97 9.89 -6.00 2.07
N TRP A 98 9.69 -6.09 3.38
CA TRP A 98 10.01 -5.00 4.28
C TRP A 98 11.51 -4.63 4.24
N ASN A 99 12.40 -5.61 4.06
CA ASN A 99 13.83 -5.37 3.93
C ASN A 99 14.15 -4.61 2.64
N ASP A 100 13.51 -4.99 1.54
CA ASP A 100 13.70 -4.35 0.23
C ASP A 100 13.30 -2.87 0.28
N VAL A 101 12.16 -2.56 0.92
CA VAL A 101 11.69 -1.18 1.05
C VAL A 101 12.52 -0.37 2.05
N THR A 102 13.06 -1.01 3.09
CA THR A 102 14.00 -0.37 4.01
C THR A 102 15.28 0.05 3.30
N GLU A 103 15.83 -0.82 2.44
CA GLU A 103 17.00 -0.49 1.63
C GLU A 103 16.70 0.58 0.57
N TYR A 104 15.51 0.58 -0.03
CA TYR A 104 15.05 1.66 -0.91
C TYR A 104 15.04 3.01 -0.16
N CYS A 105 14.49 3.06 1.05
CA CYS A 105 14.51 4.27 1.88
C CYS A 105 15.93 4.72 2.24
N ASN A 106 16.82 3.79 2.59
CA ASN A 106 18.23 4.08 2.89
C ASN A 106 18.96 4.65 1.67
N TRP A 107 18.77 4.06 0.49
CA TRP A 107 19.32 4.56 -0.77
C TRP A 107 18.80 5.95 -1.10
N LEU A 108 17.48 6.16 -1.03
CA LEU A 108 16.87 7.44 -1.34
C LEU A 108 17.35 8.53 -0.38
N SER A 109 17.55 8.17 0.89
CA SER A 109 18.10 9.06 1.91
C SER A 109 19.51 9.54 1.56
N LYS A 110 20.38 8.63 1.15
CA LYS A 110 21.74 8.95 0.70
C LYS A 110 21.71 9.80 -0.57
N LYS A 111 20.86 9.45 -1.54
CA LYS A 111 20.77 10.12 -2.84
C LYS A 111 20.31 11.57 -2.73
N LEU A 112 19.35 11.84 -1.86
CA LEU A 112 18.74 13.18 -1.72
C LEU A 112 19.25 13.95 -0.50
N ASN A 113 20.18 13.38 0.27
CA ASN A 113 20.71 13.97 1.51
C ASN A 113 19.58 14.42 2.47
N ALA A 114 18.58 13.57 2.64
CA ALA A 114 17.43 13.78 3.52
C ALA A 114 17.00 12.44 4.12
N ILE A 115 16.23 12.43 5.21
CA ILE A 115 15.83 11.17 5.85
C ILE A 115 14.51 10.68 5.24
N PHE A 116 14.56 9.52 4.59
CA PHE A 116 13.41 8.75 4.14
C PHE A 116 13.30 7.47 4.94
N ARG A 117 12.07 7.09 5.31
CA ARG A 117 11.76 5.86 6.04
C ARG A 117 10.31 5.45 5.76
N LEU A 118 9.96 4.23 6.16
CA LEU A 118 8.57 3.82 6.26
C LEU A 118 7.85 4.67 7.33
N PRO A 119 6.57 5.02 7.11
CA PRO A 119 5.76 5.63 8.15
C PRO A 119 5.53 4.62 9.29
N THR A 120 5.40 5.13 10.51
CA THR A 120 4.78 4.33 11.58
C THR A 120 3.30 4.12 11.24
N GLU A 121 2.64 3.15 11.87
CA GLU A 121 1.19 2.92 11.69
C GLU A 121 0.38 4.19 11.93
N ALA A 122 0.64 4.92 13.02
CA ALA A 122 -0.03 6.17 13.32
C ALA A 122 0.25 7.29 12.29
N GLU A 123 1.48 7.38 11.77
CA GLU A 123 1.83 8.33 10.70
C GLU A 123 1.24 7.95 9.35
N TRP A 124 0.88 6.68 9.13
CA TRP A 124 0.17 6.24 7.93
C TRP A 124 -1.34 6.51 8.06
N GLU A 125 -1.93 6.15 9.18
CA GLU A 125 -3.37 6.31 9.40
C GLU A 125 -3.81 7.78 9.43
N TYR A 126 -3.04 8.65 10.09
CA TYR A 126 -3.37 10.07 10.22
C TYR A 126 -3.68 10.76 8.88
N PRO A 127 -2.78 10.74 7.89
CA PRO A 127 -3.06 11.28 6.56
C PRO A 127 -4.04 10.44 5.77
N CYS A 128 -4.11 9.11 5.95
CA CYS A 128 -5.11 8.28 5.28
C CYS A 128 -6.54 8.72 5.60
N ARG A 129 -6.79 9.18 6.83
CA ARG A 129 -8.10 9.71 7.27
C ARG A 129 -8.34 11.16 6.91
N ALA A 130 -7.29 11.96 6.73
CA ALA A 130 -7.40 13.36 6.35
C ALA A 130 -8.41 14.16 7.22
N GLY A 131 -8.48 13.84 8.51
CA GLY A 131 -9.38 14.49 9.48
C GLY A 131 -10.78 13.87 9.62
N THR A 132 -11.12 12.80 8.90
CA THR A 132 -12.39 12.09 9.12
C THR A 132 -12.33 11.17 10.34
N THR A 133 -13.50 10.89 10.91
CA THR A 133 -13.71 9.89 11.98
C THR A 133 -14.56 8.71 11.50
N THR A 134 -14.84 8.65 10.21
CA THR A 134 -15.62 7.59 9.56
C THR A 134 -14.72 6.41 9.17
N PRO A 135 -15.29 5.22 8.81
CA PRO A 135 -14.50 4.06 8.39
C PRO A 135 -13.58 4.33 7.19
N PHE A 136 -13.98 5.22 6.27
CA PHE A 136 -13.17 5.64 5.13
C PHE A 136 -13.00 7.16 5.12
N ASN A 137 -11.97 7.67 4.45
CA ASN A 137 -11.84 9.13 4.22
C ASN A 137 -12.94 9.71 3.31
N THR A 138 -13.63 8.84 2.57
CA THR A 138 -14.79 9.18 1.75
C THR A 138 -16.12 9.13 2.51
N GLY A 139 -16.10 8.87 3.82
CA GLY A 139 -17.28 8.79 4.68
C GLY A 139 -17.61 7.36 5.13
N GLU A 140 -18.90 7.07 5.27
CA GLU A 140 -19.44 5.80 5.80
C GLU A 140 -19.34 4.60 4.86
N ASN A 141 -18.93 4.82 3.61
CA ASN A 141 -18.93 3.82 2.55
C ASN A 141 -17.76 4.04 1.59
N LEU A 142 -17.39 2.97 0.87
CA LEU A 142 -16.38 2.96 -0.17
C LEU A 142 -16.93 2.27 -1.42
N THR A 143 -16.72 2.88 -2.59
CA THR A 143 -17.15 2.37 -3.90
C THR A 143 -15.94 2.08 -4.80
N THR A 144 -16.11 1.25 -5.82
CA THR A 144 -15.02 0.88 -6.75
C THR A 144 -14.54 2.02 -7.64
N ASP A 145 -15.26 3.15 -7.63
CA ASP A 145 -14.86 4.39 -8.31
C ASP A 145 -13.94 5.26 -7.44
N GLN A 146 -13.81 4.91 -6.15
CA GLN A 146 -12.97 5.61 -5.17
C GLN A 146 -11.71 4.82 -4.80
N ALA A 147 -11.72 3.49 -4.95
CA ALA A 147 -10.57 2.64 -4.65
C ALA A 147 -10.57 1.33 -5.46
N ASN A 148 -9.41 0.70 -5.56
CA ASN A 148 -9.25 -0.60 -6.20
C ASN A 148 -9.43 -1.74 -5.17
N TYR A 149 -10.60 -2.38 -5.18
CA TYR A 149 -10.88 -3.57 -4.38
C TYR A 149 -11.79 -4.55 -5.16
N ASN A 150 -12.10 -5.70 -4.55
CA ASN A 150 -12.99 -6.67 -5.18
C ASN A 150 -14.45 -6.22 -5.14
N GLY A 151 -14.91 -5.58 -6.22
CA GLY A 151 -16.29 -5.10 -6.38
C GLY A 151 -17.39 -6.17 -6.30
N ASN A 152 -17.06 -7.46 -6.28
CA ASN A 152 -18.04 -8.52 -6.00
C ASN A 152 -18.44 -8.60 -4.52
N TYR A 153 -17.62 -8.04 -3.64
CA TYR A 153 -17.81 -7.95 -2.20
C TYR A 153 -17.82 -6.48 -1.77
N PRO A 154 -18.87 -5.73 -2.13
CA PRO A 154 -19.00 -4.33 -1.75
C PRO A 154 -19.12 -4.20 -0.22
N TYR A 155 -18.64 -3.08 0.32
CA TYR A 155 -18.80 -2.77 1.73
C TYR A 155 -20.27 -2.47 2.05
N ARG A 156 -20.80 -3.08 3.12
CA ARG A 156 -22.22 -2.98 3.52
C ARG A 156 -23.16 -3.27 2.33
N ASN A 157 -24.19 -2.43 2.13
CA ASN A 157 -25.22 -2.61 1.11
C ASN A 157 -24.89 -1.87 -0.20
N ASN A 158 -23.62 -1.52 -0.46
CA ASN A 158 -23.25 -0.87 -1.71
C ASN A 158 -23.52 -1.80 -2.91
N PRO A 159 -23.84 -1.24 -4.10
CA PRO A 159 -23.92 -2.02 -5.32
C PRO A 159 -22.59 -2.71 -5.63
N LYS A 160 -22.66 -3.86 -6.30
CA LYS A 160 -21.46 -4.49 -6.87
C LYS A 160 -20.81 -3.54 -7.88
N GLY A 161 -19.48 -3.53 -7.86
CA GLY A 161 -18.66 -2.66 -8.69
C GLY A 161 -17.66 -3.44 -9.53
N LYS A 162 -16.73 -2.71 -10.15
CA LYS A 162 -15.66 -3.28 -10.97
C LYS A 162 -14.66 -4.03 -10.09
N TYR A 163 -14.23 -5.21 -10.52
CA TYR A 163 -13.10 -5.92 -9.95
C TYR A 163 -12.00 -6.07 -11.00
N PRO A 164 -10.93 -5.24 -10.97
CA PRO A 164 -9.90 -5.27 -12.00
C PRO A 164 -9.01 -6.52 -11.99
N GLU A 165 -8.93 -7.25 -10.87
CA GLU A 165 -8.01 -8.40 -10.67
C GLU A 165 -6.52 -8.07 -10.88
N LYS A 166 -6.17 -6.79 -10.79
CA LYS A 166 -4.80 -6.27 -10.90
C LYS A 166 -4.69 -4.95 -10.16
N THR A 167 -3.45 -4.50 -9.93
CA THR A 167 -3.17 -3.13 -9.49
C THR A 167 -3.61 -2.13 -10.57
N THR A 168 -3.79 -0.88 -10.19
CA THR A 168 -4.06 0.25 -11.10
C THR A 168 -2.87 1.20 -11.07
N ARG A 169 -2.73 2.05 -12.09
CA ARG A 169 -1.76 3.15 -12.06
C ARG A 169 -1.93 3.94 -10.76
N VAL A 170 -0.82 4.34 -10.16
CA VAL A 170 -0.87 5.16 -8.96
C VAL A 170 -1.52 6.52 -9.30
N GLY A 171 -2.41 7.00 -8.42
CA GLY A 171 -3.19 8.22 -8.67
C GLY A 171 -4.38 8.07 -9.62
N SER A 172 -4.86 6.84 -9.88
CA SER A 172 -6.04 6.59 -10.73
C SER A 172 -7.38 7.01 -10.09
N TYR A 173 -7.39 7.30 -8.79
CA TYR A 173 -8.58 7.67 -8.02
C TYR A 173 -8.40 9.08 -7.44
N LEU A 174 -9.51 9.69 -7.02
CA LEU A 174 -9.47 10.98 -6.35
C LEU A 174 -8.64 10.90 -5.06
N PRO A 175 -7.82 11.92 -4.75
CA PRO A 175 -7.13 12.00 -3.48
C PRO A 175 -8.14 12.20 -2.35
N ASN A 176 -7.69 11.95 -1.11
CA ASN A 176 -8.43 12.38 0.06
C ASN A 176 -8.26 13.91 0.27
N GLY A 177 -8.63 14.42 1.44
CA GLY A 177 -8.65 15.85 1.70
C GLY A 177 -7.27 16.54 1.83
N TRP A 178 -6.16 15.80 1.82
CA TRP A 178 -4.80 16.32 2.06
C TRP A 178 -3.86 16.15 0.86
#